data_AF-A0A6M5YBQ8-F1
#
_entry.id   AF-A0A6M5YBQ8-F1
#
_cell.length_a   1.000
_cell.length_b   1.000
_cell.length_c   1.000
_cell.angle_alpha   90.00
_cell.angle_beta   90.00
_cell.angle_gamma   90.00
#
_symmetry.space_group_name_H-M   'P 1'
#
loop_
_entity.id
_entity.type
_entity.pdbx_description
1 polymer ?
#
loop_
_entity_poly.entity_id
_entity_poly.type
_entity_poly.pdbx_seq_one_letter_code
_entity_poly.pdbx_strand_id
1 'polypeptide(L)' 'MLTAVKGTYENGQIIWHEAPPVQERTEVIVTFLESEPSAEHSSRKTGLPNQSGIRFGSLTGKIRVPADFNEPLDDLSEYM' A
#
# COMPACT_ATOMS: atom_id res chain seq x y z
N MET A 1 -0.94 14.39 -26.42
CA MET A 1 -1.71 13.52 -25.52
C MET A 1 -0.73 12.91 -24.54
N LEU A 2 -1.02 12.91 -23.23
CA LEU A 2 -0.16 12.27 -22.24
C LEU A 2 -0.43 10.76 -22.27
N THR A 3 0.62 9.95 -22.41
CA THR A 3 0.51 8.49 -22.44
C THR A 3 1.44 7.92 -21.39
N ALA A 4 0.89 7.10 -20.48
CA ALA A 4 1.67 6.35 -19.51
C ALA A 4 1.94 4.96 -20.08
N VAL A 5 3.21 4.56 -20.11
CA VAL A 5 3.65 3.24 -20.59
C VAL A 5 4.23 2.49 -19.40
N LYS A 6 3.85 1.21 -19.25
CA LYS A 6 4.39 0.38 -18.17
C LYS A 6 5.79 -0.12 -18.52
N GLY A 7 6.68 -0.05 -17.54
CA GLY A 7 8.09 -0.42 -17.65
C GLY A 7 8.57 -1.10 -16.37
N THR A 8 9.57 -1.96 -16.49
CA THR A 8 10.38 -2.38 -15.34
C THR A 8 11.67 -1.58 -15.33
N TYR A 9 12.05 -1.05 -14.17
CA TYR A 9 13.36 -0.43 -13.99
C TYR A 9 14.35 -1.45 -13.43
N GLU A 10 15.48 -1.61 -14.12
CA GLU A 10 16.55 -2.52 -13.71
C GLU A 10 17.91 -1.89 -14.04
N ASN A 11 18.79 -1.75 -13.04
CA ASN A 11 20.17 -1.29 -13.19
C ASN A 11 20.35 0.02 -13.99
N GLY A 12 19.44 0.99 -13.83
CA GLY A 12 19.51 2.27 -14.57
C GLY A 12 18.85 2.26 -15.95
N GLN A 13 18.30 1.12 -16.37
CA GLN A 13 17.58 0.98 -17.64
C GLN A 13 16.09 0.75 -17.40
N ILE A 14 15.25 1.35 -18.24
CA ILE A 14 13.81 1.10 -18.27
C ILE A 14 13.52 0.14 -19.43
N ILE A 15 12.94 -1.00 -19.09
CA ILE A 15 12.50 -2.03 -20.04
C ILE A 15 10.99 -1.89 -20.21
N TRP A 16 10.56 -1.44 -21.38
CA TRP A 16 9.14 -1.25 -21.69
C TRP A 16 8.45 -2.59 -21.94
N HIS A 17 7.24 -2.76 -21.40
CA HIS A 17 6.42 -3.95 -21.64
C HIS A 17 5.64 -3.86 -22.95
N GLU A 18 5.48 -2.66 -23.49
CA GLU A 18 4.78 -2.37 -24.74
C GLU A 18 5.54 -1.32 -25.55
N ALA A 19 5.30 -1.29 -26.86
CA ALA A 19 5.88 -0.29 -27.73
C ALA A 19 5.21 1.08 -27.50
N PRO A 20 5.96 2.12 -27.08
CA PRO A 20 5.39 3.46 -26.95
C PRO A 20 4.89 3.95 -28.32
N PRO A 21 3.76 4.69 -28.38
CA PRO A 21 3.24 5.23 -29.64
C PRO A 21 4.10 6.37 -30.23
N VAL A 22 5.16 6.78 -29.52
CA VAL A 22 6.05 7.88 -29.90
C VAL A 22 7.27 7.30 -30.61
N GLN A 23 7.44 7.66 -31.89
CA GLN A 23 8.53 7.15 -32.73
C GLN A 23 9.73 8.11 -32.82
N GLU A 24 9.54 9.37 -32.41
CA GLU A 24 10.54 10.43 -32.49
C GLU A 24 11.20 10.71 -31.14
N ARG A 25 12.43 11.27 -31.17
CA ARG A 25 13.17 11.64 -29.96
C ARG A 25 12.41 12.72 -29.19
N THR A 26 11.91 12.35 -28.02
CA THR A 26 11.06 13.20 -27.18
C THR A 26 11.51 13.12 -25.72
N GLU A 27 11.38 14.22 -24.98
CA GLU A 27 11.64 14.24 -23.54
C GLU A 27 10.54 13.50 -22.78
N VAL A 28 10.92 12.74 -21.75
CA VAL A 28 9.97 11.94 -20.95
C VAL A 28 10.17 12.19 -19.46
N ILE A 29 9.08 12.10 -18.71
CA ILE A 29 9.07 12.10 -17.25
C ILE A 29 8.83 10.67 -16.79
N VAL A 30 9.68 10.18 -15.89
CA VAL A 30 9.60 8.82 -15.34
C VAL A 30 9.08 8.91 -13.92
N THR A 31 7.98 8.20 -13.65
CA THR A 31 7.40 8.10 -12.30
C THR A 31 7.59 6.68 -11.80
N PHE A 32 8.27 6.54 -10.66
CA PHE A 32 8.42 5.26 -9.97
C PHE A 32 7.24 5.05 -9.04
N LEU A 33 6.59 3.89 -9.17
CA LEU A 33 5.51 3.49 -8.27
C LEU A 33 6.13 2.75 -7.09
N GLU A 34 5.94 3.27 -5.88
CA GLU A 34 6.23 2.53 -4.66
C GLU A 34 5.21 1.38 -4.55
N SER A 35 5.68 0.15 -4.65
CA SER A 35 4.87 -1.00 -4.24
C SER A 35 5.02 -1.13 -2.74
N GLU A 36 3.91 -1.00 -2.01
CA GLU A 36 3.84 -1.45 -0.62
C GLU A 36 4.41 -2.87 -0.56
N PRO A 37 5.35 -3.17 0.35
CA PRO A 37 5.88 -4.51 0.47
C PRO A 37 4.69 -5.42 0.73
N SER A 38 4.41 -6.34 -0.21
CA SER A 38 3.42 -7.39 0.01
C SER A 38 3.73 -8.03 1.36
N ALA A 39 2.71 -8.14 2.21
CA ALA A 39 2.80 -8.64 3.59
C ALA A 39 3.21 -10.13 3.70
N GLU A 40 3.88 -10.68 2.69
CA GLU A 40 4.27 -12.08 2.58
C GLU A 40 5.65 -12.37 3.21
N HIS A 41 6.36 -11.35 3.72
CA HIS A 41 7.66 -11.51 4.39
C HIS A 41 7.70 -11.01 5.84
N SER A 42 6.56 -11.01 6.54
CA SER A 42 6.52 -10.82 8.00
C SER A 42 6.15 -12.10 8.75
N SER A 43 6.87 -13.20 8.48
CA SER A 43 6.77 -14.44 9.25
C SER A 43 7.99 -14.67 10.13
N ARG A 44 8.40 -13.68 10.93
CA ARG A 44 9.17 -13.91 12.16
C ARG A 44 9.31 -12.66 13.02
N LYS A 45 8.48 -12.55 14.05
CA LYS A 45 8.84 -11.98 15.37
C LYS A 45 7.78 -12.37 16.41
N THR A 46 8.04 -13.52 17.02
CA THR A 46 7.88 -13.85 18.45
C THR A 46 7.15 -12.84 19.35
N GLY A 47 6.07 -13.31 20.01
CA GLY A 47 5.65 -12.87 21.35
C GLY A 47 4.50 -11.85 21.44
N LEU A 48 3.31 -12.31 21.84
CA LEU A 48 2.17 -11.49 22.30
C LEU A 48 2.54 -10.62 23.54
N PRO A 49 1.69 -9.66 23.97
CA PRO A 49 0.72 -8.82 23.24
C PRO A 49 0.91 -7.32 23.60
N ASN A 50 0.78 -6.39 22.66
CA ASN A 50 0.51 -5.00 23.04
C ASN A 50 -0.54 -4.41 22.10
N GLN A 51 -1.80 -4.53 22.55
CA GLN A 51 -2.97 -3.97 21.89
C GLN A 51 -2.88 -2.45 21.88
N SER A 52 -2.23 -1.90 20.86
CA SER A 52 -2.11 -0.46 20.64
C SER A 52 -3.36 0.07 19.91
N GLY A 53 -4.54 -0.07 20.53
CA GLY A 53 -5.74 0.63 20.07
C GLY A 53 -5.59 2.14 20.24
N ILE A 54 -5.95 2.92 19.23
CA ILE A 54 -5.90 4.39 19.27
C ILE A 54 -6.94 4.89 20.27
N ARG A 55 -6.50 5.61 21.31
CA ARG A 55 -7.39 6.16 22.35
C ARG A 55 -7.93 7.52 21.94
N PHE A 56 -9.17 7.58 21.46
CA PHE A 56 -9.88 8.86 21.26
C PHE A 56 -10.48 9.36 22.58
N GLY A 57 -10.03 10.54 23.02
CA GLY A 57 -10.29 11.07 24.36
C GLY A 57 -11.76 11.02 24.83
N SER A 58 -12.73 11.45 24.01
CA SER A 58 -14.14 11.54 24.43
C SER A 58 -14.94 10.24 24.33
N LEU A 59 -14.39 9.20 23.66
CA LEU A 59 -15.04 7.91 23.43
C LEU A 59 -14.33 6.75 24.16
N THR A 60 -13.43 7.08 25.08
CA THR A 60 -12.65 6.14 25.88
C THR A 60 -13.56 5.09 26.53
N GLY A 61 -13.45 3.84 26.07
CA GLY A 61 -14.16 2.68 26.63
C GLY A 61 -15.45 2.26 25.94
N LYS A 62 -15.93 2.97 24.90
CA LYS A 62 -17.16 2.61 24.17
C LYS A 62 -16.92 1.94 22.82
N ILE A 63 -15.81 2.27 22.16
CA ILE A 63 -15.47 1.75 20.84
C ILE A 63 -13.97 1.48 20.83
N ARG A 64 -13.57 0.27 20.47
CA ARG A 64 -12.17 -0.08 20.23
C ARG A 64 -11.93 -0.06 18.73
N VAL A 65 -11.22 0.96 18.26
CA VAL A 65 -10.77 1.01 16.88
C VAL A 65 -9.39 0.34 16.80
N PRO A 66 -9.21 -0.66 15.92
CA PRO A 66 -7.92 -1.28 15.71
C PRO A 66 -6.90 -0.27 15.17
N ALA A 67 -5.60 -0.58 15.35
CA ALA A 67 -4.54 0.27 14.83
C ALA A 67 -4.46 0.25 13.30
N ASP A 68 -4.89 -0.86 12.70
CA ASP A 68 -5.03 -1.06 11.27
C ASP A 68 -6.48 -0.77 10.86
N PHE A 69 -6.66 0.09 9.86
CA PHE A 69 -7.98 0.41 9.32
C PHE A 69 -8.66 -0.78 8.64
N ASN A 70 -7.88 -1.76 8.16
CA ASN A 70 -8.40 -2.93 7.47
C ASN A 70 -8.76 -4.09 8.43
N GLU A 71 -8.48 -3.95 9.73
CA GLU A 71 -8.88 -4.96 10.70
C GLU A 71 -10.40 -4.88 10.95
N PRO A 72 -11.10 -6.03 10.96
CA PRO A 72 -12.54 -6.07 11.17
C PRO A 72 -12.91 -5.52 12.54
N LEU A 73 -14.01 -4.78 12.60
CA LEU A 73 -14.57 -4.28 13.84
C LEU A 73 -15.40 -5.38 14.50
N ASP A 74 -14.81 -6.09 15.46
CA ASP A 74 -15.49 -7.12 16.25
C ASP A 74 -16.79 -6.58 16.89
N ASP A 75 -16.81 -5.31 17.29
CA ASP A 75 -17.95 -4.63 17.92
C ASP A 75 -19.19 -4.50 17.00
N LEU A 76 -19.05 -4.69 15.68
CA LEU A 76 -20.18 -4.65 14.71
C LEU A 76 -20.69 -6.04 14.31
N SER A 77 -20.08 -7.11 14.81
CA SER A 77 -20.46 -8.49 14.46
C SER A 77 -21.89 -8.86 14.88
N GLU A 78 -22.43 -8.23 15.93
CA GLU A 78 -23.81 -8.46 16.40
C GLU A 78 -24.88 -7.81 15.50
N TYR A 79 -24.48 -6.98 14.53
CA TYR A 79 -25.38 -6.22 13.66
C TYR A 79 -25.33 -6.62 12.18
N MET A 80 -24.43 -7.53 11.79
CA MET A 80 -24.37 -8.14 10.45
C MET A 80 -24.96 -9.55 10.46
#